data_AF-A0A1F8U7Z5-F1
#
_entry.id   AF-A0A1F8U7Z5-F1
#
_cell.length_a   1.000
_cell.length_b   1.000
_cell.length_c   1.000
_cell.angle_alpha   90.00
_cell.angle_beta   90.00
_cell.angle_gamma   90.00
#
_symmetry.space_group_name_H-M   'P 1'
#
loop_
_entity.id
_entity.type
_entity.pdbx_description
1 polymer ?
#
loop_
_entity_poly.entity_id
_entity_poly.type
_entity_poly.pdbx_seq_one_letter_code
_entity_poly.pdbx_strand_id
1 'polypeptide(L)' 'MGKRTSEFMRSVHIKTIQADLQQGKTIEDAEQHLRFVGVCEEELMDLLVEAGYNIEQHSVAGSKHSGV' A
#
# COMPACT_ATOMS: atom_id res chain seq x y z
N MET A 1 -11.94 1.41 16.11
CA MET A 1 -12.38 2.33 15.03
C MET A 1 -11.22 3.27 14.73
N GLY A 2 -10.36 2.89 13.78
CA GLY A 2 -9.39 3.85 13.22
C GLY A 2 -10.16 4.94 12.49
N LYS A 3 -9.79 6.21 12.69
CA LYS A 3 -10.44 7.30 11.95
C LYS A 3 -9.84 7.31 10.55
N ARG A 4 -10.69 7.11 9.54
CA ARG A 4 -10.31 7.18 8.13
C ARG A 4 -9.57 8.50 7.87
N THR A 5 -8.44 8.44 7.16
CA THR A 5 -7.66 9.63 6.81
C THR A 5 -8.54 10.66 6.09
N SER A 6 -8.33 11.95 6.34
CA SER A 6 -9.04 12.99 5.59
C SER A 6 -8.71 12.90 4.10
N GLU A 7 -9.62 13.34 3.23
CA GLU A 7 -9.40 13.33 1.77
C GLU A 7 -8.10 14.06 1.38
N PHE A 8 -7.77 15.13 2.10
CA PHE A 8 -6.51 15.84 1.92
C PHE A 8 -5.30 14.94 2.24
N MET A 9 -5.27 14.33 3.43
CA MET A 9 -4.16 13.46 3.83
C MET A 9 -4.04 12.24 2.94
N ARG A 10 -5.18 11.68 2.53
CA ARG A 10 -5.25 10.61 1.55
C ARG A 10 -4.54 10.98 0.25
N SER A 11 -4.81 12.17 -0.29
CA SER A 11 -4.13 12.67 -1.50
C SER A 11 -2.63 12.87 -1.31
N VAL A 12 -2.19 13.25 -0.10
CA VAL A 12 -0.78 13.38 0.24
C VAL A 12 -0.11 12.01 0.26
N HIS A 13 -0.70 11.01 0.92
CA HIS A 13 -0.17 9.65 0.95
C HIS A 13 -0.04 9.06 -0.45
N ILE A 14 -1.07 9.19 -1.29
CA ILE A 14 -1.06 8.71 -2.68
C ILE A 14 0.09 9.37 -3.46
N LYS A 15 0.23 10.70 -3.41
CA LYS A 15 1.31 11.40 -4.13
C LYS A 15 2.70 10.98 -3.67
N THR A 16 2.88 10.78 -2.36
CA THR A 16 4.17 10.35 -1.79
C THR A 16 4.55 8.97 -2.31
N ILE A 17 3.65 7.99 -2.21
CA ILE A 17 3.96 6.63 -2.64
C ILE A 17 3.94 6.47 -4.18
N GLN A 18 3.26 7.37 -4.92
CA GLN A 18 3.43 7.48 -6.37
C GLN A 18 4.83 7.95 -6.76
N ALA A 19 5.40 8.90 -6.02
CA ALA A 19 6.78 9.32 -6.24
C ALA A 19 7.77 8.19 -5.91
N ASP A 20 7.48 7.39 -4.88
CA ASP A 20 8.23 6.19 -4.54
C ASP A 20 8.17 5.15 -5.67
N LEU A 21 6.98 4.90 -6.24
CA LEU A 21 6.79 4.01 -7.39
C LEU A 21 7.60 4.48 -8.60
N GLN A 22 7.60 5.79 -8.89
CA GLN A 22 8.38 6.38 -9.98
C GLN A 22 9.89 6.26 -9.77
N GLN A 23 10.34 6.15 -8.52
CA GLN A 23 11.74 5.89 -8.16
C GLN A 23 12.10 4.39 -8.19
N GLY A 24 11.13 3.52 -8.50
CA GLY A 24 11.32 2.07 -8.53
C GLY A 24 11.32 1.42 -7.15
N LYS A 25 10.78 2.08 -6.11
CA LYS A 25 10.59 1.46 -4.80
C LYS A 25 9.52 0.38 -4.87
N THR A 26 9.68 -0.66 -4.07
CA THR A 26 8.76 -1.79 -4.08
C THR A 26 7.47 -1.46 -3.33
N ILE A 27 6.49 -2.34 -3.43
CA ILE A 27 5.24 -2.21 -2.67
C ILE A 27 5.50 -2.34 -1.17
N GLU A 28 6.46 -3.17 -0.74
CA GLU A 28 6.85 -3.31 0.66
C GLU A 28 7.43 -2.02 1.25
N ASP A 29 8.21 -1.28 0.45
CA ASP A 29 8.72 0.04 0.86
C ASP A 29 7.57 1.03 1.10
N ALA A 30 6.58 1.04 0.20
CA ALA A 30 5.39 1.87 0.33
C ALA A 30 4.51 1.45 1.52
N GLU A 31 4.32 0.14 1.75
CA GLU A 31 3.63 -0.38 2.93
C GLU A 31 4.31 0.08 4.22
N GLN A 32 5.64 -0.05 4.30
CA GLN A 32 6.40 0.36 5.45
C GLN A 32 6.28 1.87 5.69
N HIS A 33 6.31 2.67 4.62
CA HIS A 33 6.08 4.11 4.72
C HIS A 33 4.69 4.41 5.31
N LEU A 34 3.63 3.80 4.77
CA LEU A 34 2.25 4.03 5.20
C LEU A 34 2.04 3.62 6.67
N ARG A 35 2.58 2.47 7.08
CA ARG A 35 2.56 2.02 8.48
C ARG A 35 3.31 3.00 9.39
N PHE A 36 4.48 3.47 8.97
CA PHE A 36 5.30 4.40 9.74
C PHE A 36 4.58 5.73 10.00
N VAL A 37 3.87 6.26 9.01
CA VAL A 37 3.10 7.51 9.15
C VAL A 37 1.73 7.31 9.81
N GLY A 38 1.40 6.10 10.24
CA GLY A 38 0.21 5.79 11.04
C GLY A 38 -1.07 5.57 10.24
N VAL A 39 -0.96 5.23 8.95
CA VAL A 39 -2.11 4.81 8.14
C VAL A 39 -2.63 3.47 8.65
N CYS A 40 -3.95 3.34 8.77
CA CYS A 40 -4.59 2.10 9.21
C CYS A 40 -4.54 1.02 8.11
N GLU A 41 -4.42 -0.26 8.49
CA GLU A 41 -4.38 -1.39 7.54
C GLU A 41 -5.62 -1.42 6.61
N GLU A 42 -6.78 -0.96 7.08
CA GLU A 42 -8.01 -0.85 6.28
C GLU A 42 -7.86 0.13 5.09
N GLU A 43 -7.02 1.16 5.21
CA GLU A 43 -6.79 2.16 4.15
C GLU A 43 -5.51 1.90 3.36
N LEU A 44 -4.59 1.10 3.90
CA LEU A 44 -3.28 0.85 3.33
C LEU A 44 -3.39 0.21 1.94
N MET A 45 -4.21 -0.83 1.79
CA MET A 45 -4.44 -1.49 0.49
C MET A 45 -5.06 -0.52 -0.53
N ASP A 46 -6.07 0.26 -0.13
CA ASP A 46 -6.74 1.24 -0.99
C ASP A 46 -5.73 2.27 -1.54
N LEU A 47 -4.85 2.78 -0.67
CA LEU A 47 -3.85 3.77 -1.05
C LEU A 47 -2.83 3.21 -2.05
N LEU A 48 -2.38 1.97 -1.86
CA LEU A 48 -1.44 1.30 -2.76
C LEU A 48 -2.04 1.09 -4.16
N VAL A 49 -3.28 0.59 -4.24
CA VAL A 49 -3.97 0.40 -5.53
C VAL A 49 -4.10 1.74 -6.26
N GLU A 50 -4.54 2.78 -5.57
CA GLU A 50 -4.75 4.09 -6.18
C GLU A 50 -3.46 4.81 -6.57
N ALA A 51 -2.37 4.52 -5.89
CA ALA A 51 -1.05 4.97 -6.31
C ALA A 51 -0.52 4.23 -7.54
N GLY A 52 -1.14 3.12 -7.94
CA GLY A 52 -0.76 2.33 -9.10
C GLY A 52 0.19 1.18 -8.78
N TYR A 53 0.35 0.79 -7.52
CA TYR A 53 1.05 -0.44 -7.17
C TYR A 53 0.21 -1.65 -7.60
N ASN A 54 0.86 -2.62 -8.25
CA ASN A 54 0.19 -3.83 -8.68
C ASN A 54 0.15 -4.88 -7.56
N ILE A 55 -1.00 -5.00 -6.90
CA ILE A 55 -1.18 -5.85 -5.71
C ILE A 55 -1.48 -7.31 -6.10
N GLU A 56 -1.79 -7.59 -7.37
CA GLU A 56 -2.08 -8.95 -7.84
C GLU A 56 -0.88 -9.90 -7.66
N GLN A 57 0.35 -9.37 -7.57
CA GLN A 57 1.55 -10.17 -7.31
C GLN A 57 1.77 -10.50 -5.83
N HIS A 58 1.15 -9.76 -4.88
CA HIS A 58 1.27 -10.01 -3.44
C HIS A 58 0.27 -11.03 -2.90
N SER A 59 -0.79 -11.35 -3.65
CA SER A 59 -1.79 -12.35 -3.26
C SER A 59 -1.23 -13.80 -3.29
N VAL A 60 -0.05 -14.02 -3.88
CA VAL A 60 0.51 -15.38 -4.09
C VAL A 60 1.49 -15.82 -2.99
N ALA A 61 1.78 -14.99 -1.99
CA ALA A 61 2.53 -15.42 -0.79
C ALA A 61 1.63 -16.10 0.28
N GLY A 62 0.33 -16.28 -0.01
CA GLY A 62 -0.63 -17.04 0.79
C GLY A 62 -1.06 -18.37 0.17
N SER A 63 -0.62 -18.70 -1.05
CA SER A 63 -0.83 -20.02 -1.63
C SER A 63 0.16 -20.98 -1.00
N LYS A 64 -0.22 -21.53 0.15
CA LYS A 64 0.34 -22.78 0.65
C LYS A 64 0.44 -23.76 -0.51
N HIS A 65 1.68 -24.06 -0.86
CA HIS A 65 2.16 -25.38 -1.25
C HIS A 65 1.19 -26.49 -0.81
N SER A 66 0.42 -27.02 -1.75
CA SER A 66 -0.09 -28.39 -1.70
C SER A 66 -0.41 -28.83 -3.11
N GLY A 67 0.65 -29.04 -3.87
CA GLY A 67 0.64 -29.65 -5.19
C GLY A 67 1.78 -30.67 -5.25
N VAL A 68 1.68 -31.71 -4.43
CA VAL A 68 1.99 -33.14 -4.66
C VAL A 68 1.68 -33.93 -3.40
#